data_AF-X1R7K2-F1
#
_entry.id   AF-X1R7K2-F1
#
_cell.length_a   1.000
_cell.length_b   1.000
_cell.length_c   1.000
_cell.angle_alpha   90.00
_cell.angle_beta   90.00
_cell.angle_gamma   90.00
#
_symmetry.space_group_name_H-M   'P 1'
#
loop_
_entity.id
_entity.type
_entity.pdbx_description
1 polymer ?
#
loop_
_entity_poly.entity_id
_entity_poly.type
_entity_poly.pdbx_seq_one_letter_code
_entity_poly.pdbx_strand_id
1 'polypeptide(L)' 'KTEEWICIAKLRSEDYKRAESLIKENHPYDVPEIIAIPISSGNEDYLNWIRRETG' A
#
# COMPACT_ATOMS: atom_id res chain seq x y z
N LYS A 1 11.31 -9.00 -23.02
CA LYS A 1 10.58 -9.08 -21.73
C LYS A 1 11.07 -7.91 -20.89
N THR A 2 10.16 -7.20 -20.23
CA THR A 2 10.52 -6.15 -19.27
C THR A 2 10.64 -6.79 -17.89
N GLU A 3 11.63 -6.39 -17.11
CA GLU A 3 11.76 -6.78 -15.70
C GLU A 3 10.98 -5.78 -14.85
N GLU A 4 10.15 -6.28 -13.93
CA GLU A 4 9.30 -5.48 -13.07
C GLU A 4 9.36 -6.03 -11.64
N TRP A 5 8.95 -5.21 -10.67
CA TRP A 5 9.01 -5.54 -9.25
C TRP A 5 7.63 -5.40 -8.61
N ILE A 6 7.25 -6.36 -7.77
CA ILE A 6 6.04 -6.28 -6.96
C ILE A 6 6.37 -5.63 -5.63
N CYS A 7 5.68 -4.54 -5.32
CA CYS A 7 5.81 -3.81 -4.06
C CYS A 7 4.58 -4.07 -3.17
N ILE A 8 4.82 -4.50 -1.93
CA ILE A 8 3.75 -4.73 -0.94
C ILE A 8 3.90 -3.75 0.23
N ALA A 9 3.14 -2.67 0.18
CA ALA A 9 3.06 -1.67 1.24
C ALA A 9 1.95 -2.00 2.26
N LYS A 10 2.12 -1.57 3.50
CA LYS A 10 1.11 -1.67 4.57
C LYS A 10 0.65 -0.26 4.86
N LEU A 11 -0.65 -0.07 4.90
CA LEU A 11 -1.29 1.22 5.10
C LEU A 11 -2.59 1.03 5.87
N ARG A 12 -3.07 2.11 6.48
CA ARG A 12 -4.44 2.17 6.98
C ARG A 12 -5.40 2.38 5.81
N SER A 13 -6.62 1.88 5.96
CA SER A 13 -7.65 1.99 4.92
C SER A 13 -7.95 3.43 4.55
N GLU A 14 -7.96 4.34 5.53
CA GLU A 14 -8.22 5.77 5.33
C GLU A 14 -7.16 6.48 4.47
N ASP A 15 -5.92 5.98 4.46
CA ASP A 15 -4.80 6.58 3.73
C ASP A 15 -4.70 6.13 2.27
N TYR A 16 -5.54 5.19 1.83
CA TYR A 16 -5.44 4.60 0.50
C TYR A 16 -5.47 5.65 -0.61
N LYS A 17 -6.40 6.61 -0.55
CA LYS A 17 -6.51 7.64 -1.60
C LYS A 17 -5.29 8.55 -1.67
N ARG A 18 -4.69 8.87 -0.52
CA ARG A 18 -3.45 9.63 -0.46
C ARG A 18 -2.29 8.83 -1.06
N ALA A 19 -2.16 7.55 -0.70
CA ALA A 19 -1.12 6.67 -1.23
C ALA A 19 -1.26 6.45 -2.74
N GLU A 20 -2.48 6.21 -3.24
CA GLU A 20 -2.78 6.05 -4.67
C GLU A 20 -2.33 7.28 -5.47
N SER A 21 -2.69 8.49 -5.02
CA SER A 21 -2.26 9.74 -5.66
C SER A 21 -0.75 9.90 -5.67
N LEU A 22 -0.08 9.69 -4.52
CA LEU A 22 1.38 9.81 -4.43
C LEU A 22 2.11 8.81 -5.34
N ILE A 23 1.62 7.57 -5.42
CA ILE A 23 2.19 6.57 -6.33
C ILE A 23 1.99 7.05 -7.77
N LYS A 24 0.79 7.45 -8.18
CA LYS A 24 0.53 7.94 -9.54
C LYS A 24 1.40 9.15 -9.93
N GLU A 25 1.61 10.08 -9.02
CA GLU A 25 2.45 11.27 -9.25
C GLU A 25 3.93 10.94 -9.45
N ASN A 26 4.42 9.84 -8.87
CA ASN A 26 5.84 9.49 -8.87
C ASN A 26 6.17 8.24 -9.72
N HIS A 27 5.17 7.51 -10.20
CA HIS A 27 5.38 6.27 -10.95
C HIS A 27 5.73 6.59 -12.41
N PRO A 28 6.70 5.89 -13.02
CA PRO A 28 7.09 6.13 -14.41
C PRO A 28 6.05 5.68 -15.46
N TYR A 29 4.93 5.11 -15.06
CA TYR A 29 3.92 4.57 -15.98
C TYR A 29 2.68 5.45 -15.93
N ASP A 30 2.06 5.65 -17.09
CA ASP A 30 0.80 6.42 -17.19
C ASP A 30 -0.35 5.76 -16.42
N VAL A 31 -0.35 4.41 -16.36
CA VAL A 31 -1.38 3.61 -15.67
C VAL A 31 -0.68 2.51 -14.84
N PRO A 32 -0.22 2.81 -13.61
CA PRO A 32 0.40 1.81 -12.75
C PRO A 32 -0.63 0.84 -12.13
N GLU A 33 -0.22 -0.40 -11.86
CA GLU A 33 -1.02 -1.35 -11.08
C GLU A 33 -1.02 -0.94 -9.59
N ILE A 34 -2.19 -0.57 -9.06
CA ILE A 34 -2.36 -0.19 -7.65
C ILE A 34 -3.63 -0.85 -7.12
N ILE A 35 -3.49 -1.91 -6.32
CA ILE A 35 -4.60 -2.68 -5.76
C ILE A 35 -4.48 -2.72 -4.23
N ALA A 36 -5.59 -2.48 -3.54
CA ALA A 36 -5.68 -2.66 -2.08
C ALA A 36 -6.35 -4.00 -1.76
N ILE A 37 -5.76 -4.76 -0.84
CA ILE A 37 -6.30 -6.03 -0.34
C ILE A 37 -6.64 -5.84 1.15
N PRO A 38 -7.92 -5.88 1.56
CA PRO A 38 -8.31 -5.74 2.96
C PRO A 38 -7.80 -6.90 3.83
N ILE A 39 -7.22 -6.57 4.99
CA ILE A 39 -6.83 -7.56 6.01
C ILE A 39 -8.01 -7.73 6.98
N SER A 40 -8.68 -8.88 6.95
CA SER A 40 -9.80 -9.21 7.84
C SER A 40 -9.38 -9.75 9.21
N SER A 41 -8.19 -10.37 9.29
CA SER A 41 -7.63 -10.94 10.51
C SER A 41 -6.11 -11.08 10.41
N GLY A 42 -5.41 -11.06 11.55
CA GLY A 42 -3.96 -11.23 11.62
C GLY A 42 -3.48 -11.27 13.07
N ASN A 43 -2.17 -11.42 13.27
CA ASN A 43 -1.58 -11.33 14.60
C ASN A 43 -1.78 -9.92 15.19
N GLU A 44 -2.38 -9.85 16.37
CA GLU A 44 -2.82 -8.59 16.98
C GLU A 44 -1.65 -7.63 17.26
N ASP A 45 -0.55 -8.12 17.79
CA ASP A 45 0.65 -7.32 18.08
C ASP A 45 1.24 -6.69 16.81
N TYR A 46 1.28 -7.46 15.72
CA TYR A 46 1.76 -6.96 14.43
C TYR A 46 0.83 -5.91 13.83
N LEU A 47 -0.49 -6.11 13.91
CA LEU A 47 -1.46 -5.11 13.45
C LEU A 47 -1.42 -3.84 14.31
N ASN A 48 -1.20 -3.97 15.61
CA ASN A 48 -0.98 -2.84 16.52
C ASN A 48 0.31 -2.09 16.16
N TRP A 49 1.39 -2.81 15.85
CA TRP A 49 2.63 -2.22 15.38
C TRP A 49 2.42 -1.43 14.08
N ILE A 50 1.76 -2.00 13.06
CA ILE A 50 1.45 -1.28 11.81
C ILE A 50 0.66 -0.01 12.11
N ARG A 51 -0.41 -0.12 12.92
CA ARG A 51 -1.21 1.04 13.31
C ARG A 51 -0.33 2.13 13.94
N ARG A 52 0.58 1.78 14.85
CA ARG A 52 1.47 2.76 15.49
C ARG A 52 2.43 3.43 14.51
N GLU A 53 3.06 2.67 13.60
CA GLU A 53 4.05 3.23 12.65
C GLU A 53 3.42 4.02 11.49
N THR A 54 2.11 3.87 11.27
CA THR A 54 1.36 4.55 10.19
C THR A 54 0.39 5.61 10.73
N GLY A 55 0.48 5.93 12.02
CA GLY A 55 -0.39 6.88 12.71
C GLY A 55 0.12 8.30 12.82
#